data_AF-A0A6B1HCL1-F1
#
_entry.id   AF-A0A6B1HCL1-F1
#
_cell.length_a   1.000
_cell.length_b   1.000
_cell.length_c   1.000
_cell.angle_alpha   90.00
_cell.angle_beta   90.00
_cell.angle_gamma   90.00
#
_symmetry.space_group_name_H-M   'P 1'
#
loop_
_entity.id
_entity.type
_entity.pdbx_description
1 polymer ?
#
loop_
_entity_poly.entity_id
_entity_poly.type
_entity_poly.pdbx_seq_one_letter_code
_entity_poly.pdbx_strand_id
1 'polypeptide(L)'
;MDYTVVGKGGLVRLVRVPDDLAAGLEERRLDEPVRVLDRETRYASRYDVGGGEAWSRSFSRASTSALGWSRGAHGLRHSFAQERMAELQRGLRYDDALEVVSQELGHFRPGITREYLR
;
A
#
# COMPACT_ATOMS: atom_id res chain seq x y z
N MET A 1 6.51 -5.00 -12.23
CA MET A 1 7.89 -4.94 -11.65
C MET A 1 7.88 -5.08 -10.13
N ASP A 2 9.01 -5.42 -9.51
CA ASP A 2 9.16 -5.55 -8.05
C ASP A 2 9.80 -4.31 -7.42
N TYR A 3 9.20 -3.82 -6.33
CA TYR A 3 9.69 -2.67 -5.57
C TYR A 3 10.04 -3.06 -4.14
N THR A 4 11.17 -2.58 -3.64
CA THR A 4 11.53 -2.70 -2.23
C THR A 4 10.88 -1.59 -1.42
N VAL A 5 10.10 -1.96 -0.41
CA VAL A 5 9.43 -1.03 0.50
C VAL A 5 9.81 -1.29 1.95
N VAL A 6 9.99 -0.22 2.72
CA VAL A 6 10.27 -0.27 4.15
C VAL A 6 9.00 0.09 4.91
N GLY A 7 8.46 -0.88 5.65
CA GLY A 7 7.28 -0.72 6.49
C GLY A 7 7.60 -0.12 7.86
N LYS A 8 6.55 0.08 8.66
CA LYS A 8 6.67 0.49 10.06
C LYS A 8 7.50 -0.54 10.83
N GLY A 9 8.47 -0.06 11.62
CA GLY A 9 9.40 -0.92 12.37
C GLY A 9 10.57 -1.46 11.55
N GLY A 10 10.78 -0.97 10.32
CA GLY A 10 11.95 -1.32 9.50
C GLY A 10 11.79 -2.59 8.68
N LEU A 11 10.59 -3.18 8.62
CA LEU A 11 10.35 -4.38 7.81
C LEU A 11 10.53 -4.06 6.33
N VAL A 12 11.55 -4.67 5.72
CA VAL A 12 11.81 -4.57 4.29
C VAL A 12 11.11 -5.72 3.58
N ARG A 13 10.35 -5.41 2.52
CA ARG A 13 9.68 -6.41 1.70
C ARG A 13 9.64 -6.01 0.24
N LEU A 14 9.41 -6.99 -0.61
CA LEU A 14 9.10 -6.77 -2.02
C LEU A 14 7.59 -6.63 -2.18
N VAL A 15 7.18 -5.66 -2.99
CA VAL A 15 5.81 -5.54 -3.48
C VAL A 15 5.85 -5.54 -4.99
N ARG A 16 5.02 -6.38 -5.58
CA ARG A 16 4.86 -6.44 -7.03
C ARG A 16 3.72 -5.54 -7.44
N VAL A 17 3.96 -4.72 -8.45
CA VAL A 17 2.92 -3.87 -9.04
C VAL A 17 2.77 -4.18 -10.54
N PRO A 18 1.59 -3.93 -11.12
CA PRO A 18 1.37 -3.99 -12.56
C PRO A 18 2.41 -3.19 -13.35
N ASP A 19 2.75 -3.65 -14.54
CA ASP A 19 3.86 -3.08 -15.31
C ASP A 19 3.56 -1.68 -15.85
N ASP A 20 2.30 -1.39 -16.15
CA ASP A 20 1.81 -0.05 -16.49
C ASP A 20 1.93 0.92 -15.31
N LEU A 21 1.57 0.49 -14.10
CA LEU A 21 1.76 1.28 -12.89
C LEU A 21 3.25 1.50 -12.58
N ALA A 22 4.08 0.49 -12.78
CA ALA A 22 5.53 0.61 -12.65
C ALA A 22 6.07 1.65 -13.64
N ALA A 23 5.70 1.56 -14.91
CA ALA A 23 6.12 2.52 -15.93
C ALA A 23 5.74 3.96 -15.56
N GLY A 24 4.49 4.18 -15.16
CA GLY A 24 4.03 5.51 -14.72
C GLY A 24 4.73 6.02 -13.46
N LEU A 25 5.15 5.13 -12.55
CA LEU A 25 5.94 5.50 -11.39
C LEU A 25 7.39 5.87 -11.77
N GLU A 26 8.01 5.10 -12.66
CA GLU A 26 9.37 5.38 -13.15
C GLU A 26 9.46 6.69 -13.95
N GLU A 27 8.41 7.07 -14.69
CA GLU A 27 8.32 8.40 -15.33
C GLU A 27 8.35 9.56 -14.32
N ARG A 28 8.01 9.29 -13.05
CA ARG A 28 8.02 10.27 -11.95
C ARG A 28 9.24 10.12 -11.06
N ARG A 29 10.21 9.29 -11.41
CA ARG A 29 11.42 9.12 -10.60
C ARG A 29 12.24 10.40 -10.60
N LEU A 30 12.63 10.83 -9.41
CA LEU A 30 13.51 11.97 -9.22
C LEU A 30 14.96 11.54 -9.43
N ASP A 31 15.79 12.43 -10.00
CA ASP A 31 17.24 12.19 -10.15
C ASP A 31 17.91 11.96 -8.78
N GLU A 32 17.50 12.73 -7.78
CA GLU A 32 17.94 12.59 -6.40
C GLU A 32 16.74 12.56 -5.43
N PRO A 33 16.79 11.74 -4.36
CA PRO A 33 15.72 11.71 -3.37
C PRO A 33 15.56 13.05 -2.64
N VAL A 34 14.34 13.54 -2.53
CA VAL A 34 14.01 14.77 -1.79
C VAL A 34 13.61 14.46 -0.35
N ARG A 35 14.01 15.32 0.58
CA ARG A 35 13.58 15.22 1.99
C ARG A 35 12.24 15.92 2.17
N VAL A 36 11.26 15.19 2.68
CA VAL A 36 9.90 15.67 2.94
C VAL A 36 9.63 15.69 4.44
N LEU A 37 9.04 16.78 4.92
CA LEU A 37 8.42 16.86 6.24
C LEU A 37 6.90 16.82 6.04
N ASP A 38 6.26 15.70 6.35
CA ASP A 38 4.80 15.57 6.37
C ASP A 38 4.33 15.54 7.82
N ARG A 39 3.61 16.59 8.22
CA ARG A 39 3.20 16.80 9.61
C ARG A 39 4.45 16.74 10.53
N GLU A 40 4.58 15.70 11.34
CA GLU A 40 5.71 15.50 12.27
C GLU A 40 6.71 14.44 11.77
N THR A 41 6.46 13.83 10.61
CA THR A 41 7.27 12.73 10.07
C THR A 41 8.20 13.22 8.96
N ARG A 42 9.49 12.92 9.09
CA ARG A 42 10.50 13.17 8.05
C ARG A 42 10.78 11.89 7.27
N TYR A 43 10.76 11.96 5.95
CA TYR A 43 11.12 10.84 5.08
C TYR A 43 11.78 11.33 3.78
N ALA A 44 12.44 10.42 3.06
CA ALA A 44 12.96 10.69 1.73
C ALA A 44 11.97 10.15 0.69
N SER A 45 11.56 10.99 -0.26
CA SER A 45 10.80 10.56 -1.43
C SER A 45 11.74 10.38 -2.61
N ARG A 46 11.56 9.29 -3.37
CA ARG A 46 12.31 9.00 -4.60
C ARG A 46 11.51 9.32 -5.87
N TYR A 47 10.24 9.66 -5.71
CA TYR A 47 9.30 9.88 -6.80
C TYR A 47 8.57 11.20 -6.58
N ASP A 48 8.29 11.91 -7.66
CA ASP A 48 7.45 13.11 -7.73
C ASP A 48 5.96 12.71 -7.68
N VAL A 49 5.58 12.12 -6.55
CA VAL A 49 4.20 11.72 -6.24
C VAL A 49 3.86 12.19 -4.84
N GLY A 50 2.61 12.59 -4.64
CA GLY A 50 2.12 13.00 -3.33
C GLY A 50 2.19 11.86 -2.32
N GLY A 51 2.75 12.13 -1.14
CA GLY A 51 2.72 11.24 0.02
C GLY A 51 1.93 11.85 1.18
N GLY A 52 1.87 11.12 2.30
CA GLY A 52 1.39 11.66 3.58
C GLY A 52 -0.01 12.29 3.52
N GLU A 53 -0.16 13.46 4.13
CA GLU A 53 -1.42 14.19 4.22
C GLU A 53 -1.94 14.63 2.85
N ALA A 54 -1.05 15.07 1.94
CA ALA A 54 -1.43 15.50 0.61
C ALA A 54 -2.12 14.39 -0.19
N TRP A 55 -1.55 13.18 -0.15
CA TRP A 55 -2.15 11.99 -0.75
C TRP A 55 -3.47 11.61 -0.08
N SER A 56 -3.49 11.56 1.25
CA SER A 56 -4.69 11.22 2.03
C SER A 56 -5.89 12.12 1.68
N ARG A 57 -5.65 13.43 1.59
CA ARG A 57 -6.66 14.43 1.19
C ARG A 57 -7.08 14.28 -0.25
N SER A 58 -6.12 14.09 -1.16
CA SER A 58 -6.40 13.88 -2.58
C SER A 58 -7.31 12.66 -2.78
N PHE A 59 -6.94 11.52 -2.20
CA PHE A 59 -7.73 10.30 -2.26
C PHE A 59 -9.12 10.48 -1.66
N SER A 60 -9.22 11.08 -0.48
CA SER A 60 -10.52 11.26 0.19
C SER A 60 -11.47 12.14 -0.62
N ARG A 61 -10.96 13.21 -1.26
CA ARG A 61 -11.76 14.04 -2.16
C ARG A 61 -12.23 13.26 -3.39
N ALA A 62 -11.34 12.49 -4.01
CA ALA A 62 -11.67 11.67 -5.17
C ALA A 62 -12.74 10.61 -4.84
N SER A 63 -12.57 9.89 -3.72
CA SER A 63 -13.53 8.89 -3.25
C SER A 63 -14.89 9.50 -2.97
N THR A 64 -14.95 10.62 -2.24
CA THR A 64 -16.23 11.31 -1.98
C THR A 64 -16.88 11.81 -3.26
N SER A 65 -16.10 12.32 -4.21
CA SER A 65 -16.64 12.78 -5.50
C SER A 65 -17.20 11.63 -6.35
N ALA A 66 -16.54 10.47 -6.36
CA ALA A 66 -16.93 9.33 -7.19
C ALA A 66 -18.03 8.47 -6.56
N LEU A 67 -18.01 8.33 -5.22
CA LEU A 67 -18.81 7.34 -4.48
C LEU A 67 -19.77 7.97 -3.45
N GLY A 68 -19.66 9.28 -3.19
CA GLY A 68 -20.43 9.98 -2.15
C GLY A 68 -19.90 9.80 -0.73
N TRP A 69 -18.86 8.98 -0.52
CA TRP A 69 -18.22 8.74 0.77
C TRP A 69 -16.75 8.35 0.63
N SER A 70 -16.00 8.37 1.73
CA SER A 70 -14.60 7.93 1.79
C SER A 70 -14.30 7.19 3.09
N ARG A 71 -13.62 6.04 2.98
CA ARG A 71 -12.97 5.33 4.11
C ARG A 71 -11.50 5.72 4.29
N GLY A 72 -11.08 6.76 3.58
CA GLY A 72 -9.68 7.18 3.47
C GLY A 72 -8.79 6.11 2.84
N ALA A 73 -7.50 6.42 2.76
CA ALA A 73 -6.50 5.51 2.22
C ALA A 73 -6.43 4.16 2.94
N HIS A 74 -6.84 4.10 4.22
CA HIS A 74 -6.87 2.85 4.97
C HIS A 74 -7.83 1.84 4.35
N GLY A 75 -8.97 2.30 3.82
CA GLY A 75 -9.93 1.45 3.11
C GLY A 75 -9.31 0.69 1.93
N LEU A 76 -8.37 1.30 1.20
CA LEU A 76 -7.66 0.63 0.10
C LEU A 76 -6.84 -0.57 0.58
N ARG A 77 -6.24 -0.47 1.76
CA ARG A 77 -5.44 -1.55 2.34
C ARG A 77 -6.32 -2.72 2.78
N HIS A 78 -7.54 -2.44 3.25
CA HIS A 78 -8.57 -3.46 3.53
C HIS A 78 -9.03 -4.13 2.23
N SER A 79 -9.41 -3.34 1.22
CA SER A 79 -9.82 -3.87 -0.10
C SER A 79 -8.74 -4.77 -0.70
N PHE A 80 -7.48 -4.33 -0.72
CA PHE A 80 -6.36 -5.15 -1.17
C PHE A 80 -6.27 -6.47 -0.41
N ALA A 81 -6.33 -6.44 0.94
CA ALA A 81 -6.22 -7.65 1.74
C ALA A 81 -7.36 -8.65 1.45
N GLN A 82 -8.58 -8.16 1.31
CA GLN A 82 -9.77 -8.97 1.06
C GLN A 82 -9.75 -9.58 -0.34
N GLU A 83 -9.45 -8.77 -1.36
CA GLU A 83 -9.36 -9.23 -2.75
C GLU A 83 -8.23 -10.24 -2.92
N ARG A 84 -7.06 -9.97 -2.31
CA ARG A 84 -5.90 -10.87 -2.38
C ARG A 84 -6.16 -12.19 -1.66
N MET A 85 -6.81 -12.17 -0.49
CA MET A 85 -7.26 -13.39 0.18
C MET A 85 -8.21 -14.20 -0.70
N ALA A 86 -9.15 -13.55 -1.38
CA ALA A 86 -10.10 -14.22 -2.28
C ALA A 86 -9.40 -14.83 -3.50
N GLU A 87 -8.37 -14.16 -4.04
CA GLU A 87 -7.55 -14.67 -5.13
C GLU A 87 -6.75 -15.91 -4.70
N LEU A 88 -5.99 -15.82 -3.61
CA LEU A 88 -5.10 -16.88 -3.16
C LEU A 88 -5.83 -18.12 -2.68
N GLN A 89 -7.00 -17.96 -2.04
CA GLN A 89 -7.81 -19.10 -1.57
C GLN A 89 -8.42 -19.94 -2.70
N ARG A 90 -8.28 -19.52 -3.97
CA ARG A 90 -8.62 -20.38 -5.10
C ARG A 90 -7.67 -21.57 -5.26
N GLY A 91 -6.46 -21.49 -4.68
CA GLY A 91 -5.45 -22.55 -4.75
C GLY A 91 -4.70 -22.84 -3.45
N LEU A 92 -4.83 -21.98 -2.44
CA LEU A 92 -4.18 -22.12 -1.13
C LEU A 92 -5.22 -22.33 -0.03
N ARG A 93 -4.82 -22.98 1.07
CA ARG A 93 -5.62 -23.03 2.29
C ARG A 93 -5.65 -21.65 2.94
N TYR A 94 -6.66 -21.40 3.76
CA TYR A 94 -6.87 -20.10 4.43
C TYR A 94 -5.61 -19.60 5.16
N ASP A 95 -4.97 -20.43 5.98
CA ASP A 95 -3.80 -20.02 6.77
C ASP A 95 -2.58 -19.72 5.89
N ASP A 96 -2.36 -20.50 4.83
CA ASP A 96 -1.26 -20.28 3.88
C ASP A 96 -1.49 -18.96 3.09
N ALA A 97 -2.73 -18.71 2.65
CA ALA A 97 -3.11 -17.45 2.01
C ALA A 97 -2.94 -16.25 2.97
N LEU A 98 -3.38 -16.38 4.22
CA LEU A 98 -3.26 -15.34 5.24
C LEU A 98 -1.79 -14.99 5.52
N GLU A 99 -0.91 -16.00 5.54
CA GLU A 99 0.52 -15.79 5.70
C GLU A 99 1.09 -14.96 4.53
N VAL A 100 0.78 -15.31 3.29
CA VAL A 100 1.22 -14.55 2.10
C VAL A 100 0.73 -13.10 2.16
N VAL A 101 -0.57 -12.87 2.40
CA VAL A 101 -1.13 -11.52 2.48
C VAL A 101 -0.52 -10.74 3.65
N SER A 102 -0.21 -11.40 4.76
CA SER A 102 0.47 -10.76 5.89
C SER A 102 1.85 -10.25 5.50
N GLN A 103 2.63 -11.01 4.73
CA GLN A 103 3.94 -10.58 4.25
C GLN A 103 3.80 -9.43 3.25
N GLU A 104 2.88 -9.52 2.29
CA GLU A 104 2.62 -8.45 1.30
C GLU A 104 2.18 -7.13 1.96
N LEU A 105 1.38 -7.21 3.03
CA LEU A 105 0.99 -6.06 3.85
C LEU A 105 2.12 -5.57 4.76
N GLY A 106 3.07 -6.43 5.12
CA GLY A 106 4.13 -6.14 6.07
C GLY A 106 3.71 -6.32 7.53
N HIS A 107 2.90 -7.34 7.82
CA HIS A 107 2.54 -7.77 9.16
C HIS A 107 3.37 -9.00 9.55
N PHE A 108 4.26 -8.86 10.54
CA PHE A 108 5.07 -9.99 11.04
C PHE A 108 4.24 -11.15 11.64
N ARG A 109 3.01 -10.87 12.06
CA ARG A 109 2.09 -11.88 12.62
C ARG A 109 0.84 -11.92 11.74
N PRO A 110 0.52 -13.05 11.09
CA PRO A 110 -0.66 -13.18 10.23
C PRO A 110 -1.98 -12.81 10.92
N GLY A 111 -2.08 -13.01 12.24
CA GLY A 111 -3.25 -12.62 13.03
C GLY A 111 -3.59 -11.12 12.93
N ILE A 112 -2.61 -10.24 12.70
CA ILE A 112 -2.86 -8.79 12.51
C ILE A 112 -3.63 -8.55 11.20
N THR A 113 -3.36 -9.33 10.16
CA THR A 113 -4.05 -9.23 8.87
C THR A 113 -5.54 -9.51 8.99
N ARG A 114 -5.98 -10.30 9.98
CA ARG A 114 -7.41 -10.58 10.18
C ARG A 114 -8.23 -9.32 10.46
N GLU A 115 -7.64 -8.28 11.04
CA GLU A 115 -8.31 -6.99 11.23
C GLU A 115 -8.67 -6.30 9.91
N TYR A 116 -8.01 -6.68 8.82
CA TYR A 116 -8.25 -6.15 7.47
C TYR A 116 -9.26 -6.97 6.67
N LEU A 117 -9.73 -8.10 7.21
CA LEU A 117 -10.65 -9.03 6.55
C LEU A 117 -12.08 -8.93 7.08
N ARG A 118 -12.37 -7.91 7.89
CA ARG A 118 -13.68 -7.67 8.49
C ARG A 118 -14.59 -6.82 7.61
#